data_AF-A0A556M4V1-F1
#
_entry.id   AF-A0A556M4V1-F1
#
_cell.length_a   1.000
_cell.length_b   1.000
_cell.length_c   1.000
_cell.angle_alpha   90.00
_cell.angle_beta   90.00
_cell.angle_gamma   90.00
#
_symmetry.space_group_name_H-M   'P 1'
#
loop_
_entity.id
_entity.type
_entity.pdbx_description
1 polymer ?
#
loop_
_entity_poly.entity_id
_entity_poly.type
_entity_poly.pdbx_seq_one_letter_code
_entity_poly.pdbx_strand_id
1 'polypeptide(L)' 'MSSAFVREAEYQKLNEIEPSLSALSFFLRRENGGQLIRETKSFYSEKCGRHVYAMSDGLSYALDDEHKWMVILKDC' A
#
# COMPACT_ATOMS: atom_id res chain seq x y z
N MET A 1 -7.47 23.50 32.48
CA MET A 1 -8.11 23.02 31.24
C MET A 1 -7.03 22.47 30.35
N SER A 2 -6.88 21.14 30.31
CA SER A 2 -5.78 20.49 29.58
C SER A 2 -6.05 20.54 28.09
N SER A 3 -5.25 21.31 27.37
CA SER A 3 -5.20 21.29 25.90
C SER A 3 -4.60 19.95 25.49
N ALA A 4 -5.43 19.04 24.98
CA ALA A 4 -4.94 17.89 24.24
C ALA A 4 -4.50 18.39 22.87
N PHE A 5 -3.20 18.62 22.70
CA PHE A 5 -2.59 18.88 21.41
C PHE A 5 -2.65 17.58 20.60
N VAL A 6 -3.76 17.35 19.90
CA VAL A 6 -3.89 16.25 18.96
C VAL A 6 -3.01 16.59 17.77
N ARG A 7 -1.82 15.98 17.70
CA ARG A 7 -1.05 15.94 16.46
C ARG A 7 -1.83 15.09 15.47
N GLU A 8 -2.61 15.72 14.62
CA GLU A 8 -3.06 15.10 13.37
C GLU A 8 -1.80 14.83 12.56
N ALA A 9 -1.24 13.63 12.71
CA ALA A 9 -0.18 13.21 11.81
C ALA A 9 -0.80 13.19 10.42
N GLU A 10 -0.29 14.03 9.51
CA GLU A 10 -0.74 14.05 8.12
C GLU A 10 -0.80 12.62 7.59
N TYR A 11 -2.01 12.21 7.20
CA TYR A 11 -2.27 10.90 6.61
C TYR A 11 -1.75 10.94 5.18
N GLN A 12 -0.59 10.34 4.95
CA GLN A 12 -0.08 10.12 3.59
C GLN A 12 -1.01 9.13 2.89
N LYS A 13 -1.42 9.41 1.66
CA LYS A 13 -2.24 8.47 0.89
C LYS A 13 -1.37 7.42 0.20
N LEU A 14 -1.94 6.26 -0.08
CA LEU A 14 -1.27 5.18 -0.81
C LEU A 14 -0.70 5.65 -2.16
N ASN A 15 -1.42 6.50 -2.90
CA ASN A 15 -0.98 7.04 -4.19
C ASN A 15 0.08 8.17 -4.08
N GLU A 16 0.45 8.58 -2.87
CA GLU A 16 1.46 9.62 -2.62
C GLU A 16 2.81 9.03 -2.19
N ILE A 17 2.90 7.70 -2.02
CA ILE A 17 4.16 7.04 -1.68
C ILE A 17 4.96 6.70 -2.94
N GLU A 18 6.27 6.56 -2.79
CA GLU A 18 7.17 6.17 -3.88
C GLU A 18 6.78 4.82 -4.52
N PRO A 19 6.97 4.64 -5.85
CA PRO A 19 6.68 3.41 -6.57
C PRO A 19 7.71 2.30 -6.29
N SER A 20 7.96 2.01 -5.02
CA SER A 20 8.88 0.99 -4.56
C SER A 20 8.22 0.09 -3.52
N LEU A 21 8.60 -1.19 -3.51
CA LEU A 21 8.11 -2.17 -2.53
C LEU A 21 8.48 -1.81 -1.09
N SER A 22 9.61 -1.14 -0.89
CA SER A 22 10.04 -0.67 0.43
C SER A 22 9.12 0.43 0.95
N ALA A 23 8.76 1.39 0.11
CA ALA A 23 7.79 2.44 0.46
C ALA A 23 6.41 1.86 0.75
N LEU A 24 5.93 0.93 -0.08
CA LEU A 24 4.68 0.22 0.16
C LEU A 24 4.72 -0.56 1.49
N SER A 25 5.77 -1.32 1.76
CA SER A 25 5.90 -2.10 3.00
C SER A 25 5.92 -1.20 4.24
N PHE A 26 6.60 -0.05 4.16
CA PHE A 26 6.61 0.94 5.25
C PHE A 26 5.23 1.55 5.46
N PHE A 27 4.56 1.94 4.38
CA PHE A 27 3.20 2.46 4.41
C PHE A 27 2.23 1.46 5.04
N LEU A 28 2.19 0.22 4.55
CA LEU A 28 1.30 -0.82 5.07
C LEU A 28 1.60 -1.15 6.52
N ARG A 29 2.87 -1.14 6.93
CA ARG A 29 3.23 -1.32 8.34
C ARG A 29 2.67 -0.23 9.23
N ARG A 30 2.70 1.03 8.78
CA ARG A 30 2.12 2.17 9.52
C ARG A 30 0.60 2.04 9.63
N GLU A 31 -0.06 1.70 8.53
CA GLU A 31 -1.52 1.52 8.49
C GLU A 31 -2.00 0.34 9.35
N ASN A 32 -1.19 -0.73 9.45
CA ASN A 32 -1.49 -1.91 10.27
C ASN A 32 -0.92 -1.81 11.70
N GLY A 33 -0.85 -0.60 12.28
CA GLY A 33 -0.47 -0.40 13.69
C GLY A 33 0.95 -0.88 14.04
N GLY A 34 1.85 -0.91 13.07
CA GLY A 34 3.24 -1.37 13.24
C GLY A 34 3.48 -2.84 12.87
N GLN A 35 2.42 -3.60 12.53
CA GLN A 35 2.53 -4.98 12.08
C GLN A 35 3.23 -5.06 10.72
N LEU A 36 4.23 -5.95 10.61
CA LEU A 36 4.96 -6.12 9.37
C LEU A 36 4.09 -6.83 8.32
N ILE A 37 3.75 -6.10 7.26
CA ILE A 37 3.14 -6.67 6.05
C ILE A 37 4.26 -7.03 5.08
N ARG A 38 4.22 -8.27 4.57
CA ARG A 38 5.22 -8.80 3.63
C ARG A 38 4.56 -9.17 2.31
N GLU A 39 5.32 -9.04 1.23
CA GLU A 39 4.95 -9.63 -0.04
C GLU A 39 4.88 -11.15 0.10
N THR A 40 3.75 -11.73 -0.31
CA THR A 40 3.54 -13.19 -0.34
C THR A 40 3.76 -13.74 -1.74
N LYS A 41 3.39 -12.98 -2.77
CA LYS A 41 3.53 -13.36 -4.17
C LYS A 41 3.56 -12.10 -5.03
N SER A 42 4.37 -12.12 -6.08
CA SER A 42 4.26 -11.16 -7.17
C SER A 42 4.20 -11.86 -8.52
N PHE A 43 3.41 -11.30 -9.43
CA PHE A 43 3.18 -11.85 -10.76
C PHE A 43 2.68 -10.77 -11.72
N TYR A 44 2.96 -10.96 -13.01
CA TYR A 44 2.32 -10.16 -14.05
C TYR A 44 0.91 -10.70 -14.31
N SER A 45 -0.13 -9.90 -14.09
CA SER A 45 -1.51 -10.28 -14.46
C SER A 45 -1.77 -9.85 -15.89
N GLU A 46 -1.99 -10.82 -16.78
CA GLU A 46 -2.41 -10.56 -18.17
C GLU A 46 -3.76 -9.85 -18.23
N LYS A 47 -4.65 -10.12 -17.27
CA LYS A 47 -5.98 -9.53 -17.22
C LYS A 47 -5.96 -8.10 -16.67
N CYS A 48 -5.03 -7.77 -15.77
CA CYS A 48 -4.81 -6.38 -15.35
C CYS A 48 -3.88 -5.60 -16.30
N GLY A 49 -3.10 -6.31 -17.13
CA GLY A 49 -2.02 -5.76 -17.94
C GLY A 49 -0.88 -5.14 -17.12
N ARG A 50 -0.67 -5.59 -15.87
CA ARG A 50 0.28 -4.97 -14.95
C ARG A 50 0.83 -5.95 -13.92
N HIS A 51 1.92 -5.55 -13.26
CA HIS A 51 2.50 -6.32 -12.16
C HIS A 51 1.67 -6.16 -10.89
N VAL A 52 1.31 -7.28 -10.28
CA VAL A 52 0.50 -7.36 -9.05
C VAL A 52 1.36 -7.91 -7.92
N TYR A 53 1.22 -7.32 -6.75
CA TYR A 53 1.93 -7.66 -5.52
C TYR A 53 0.90 -8.05 -4.46
N ALA A 54 0.77 -9.34 -4.21
CA ALA A 54 -0.05 -9.86 -3.13
C ALA A 54 0.70 -9.74 -1.80
N MET A 55 0.02 -9.23 -0.78
CA MET A 55 0.58 -8.94 0.52
C MET A 55 -0.04 -9.84 1.60
N SER A 56 0.64 -9.96 2.74
CA SER A 56 0.21 -10.82 3.85
C SER A 56 -1.01 -10.31 4.62
N ASP A 57 -1.47 -9.09 4.33
CA ASP A 57 -2.74 -8.53 4.79
C ASP A 57 -3.95 -9.09 4.02
N GLY A 58 -3.71 -9.91 2.99
CA GLY A 58 -4.75 -10.47 2.13
C GLY A 58 -5.17 -9.55 0.99
N LEU A 59 -4.52 -8.39 0.84
CA LEU A 59 -4.77 -7.45 -0.25
C LEU A 59 -3.71 -7.60 -1.34
N SER A 60 -4.07 -7.15 -2.54
CA SER A 60 -3.16 -7.07 -3.68
C SER A 60 -3.02 -5.63 -4.10
N TYR A 61 -1.80 -5.25 -4.47
CA TYR A 61 -1.42 -3.89 -4.84
C TYR A 61 -0.78 -3.89 -6.22
N ALA A 62 -0.94 -2.81 -6.96
CA ALA A 62 -0.27 -2.61 -8.24
C ALA A 62 0.06 -1.13 -8.43
N LEU A 63 0.98 -0.85 -9.35
CA LEU A 63 1.17 0.49 -9.87
C LEU A 63 0.20 0.74 -11.02
N ASP A 64 -0.37 1.93 -11.07
CA ASP A 64 -1.10 2.44 -12.23
C ASP A 64 -0.15 3.05 -13.28
N ASP A 65 -0.74 3.61 -14.34
CA ASP A 65 0.00 4.23 -15.46
C ASP A 65 0.76 5.51 -15.03
N GLU A 66 0.38 6.12 -13.90
CA GLU A 66 1.04 7.28 -13.30
C GLU A 66 2.10 6.89 -12.25
N HIS A 67 2.42 5.59 -12.15
CA HIS A 67 3.33 5.03 -11.14
C HIS A 67 2.86 5.30 -9.70
N LYS A 68 1.54 5.28 -9.48
CA LYS A 68 0.93 5.39 -8.16
C LYS A 68 0.39 4.04 -7.70
N TRP A 69 0.55 3.77 -6.40
CA TRP A 69 0.03 2.55 -5.81
C TRP A 69 -1.49 2.58 -5.71
N MET A 70 -2.12 1.48 -6.12
CA MET A 70 -3.55 1.23 -6.01
C MET A 70 -3.82 -0.17 -5.46
N VAL A 71 -4.94 -0.32 -4.75
CA VAL A 71 -5.46 -1.62 -4.28
C VAL A 71 -6.22 -2.30 -5.42
N ILE A 72 -5.93 -3.58 -5.64
CA ILE A 72 -6.63 -4.46 -6.56
C ILE A 72 -7.72 -5.21 -5.77
N LEU A 73 -8.97 -4.77 -5.89
CA LEU A 73 -10.11 -5.32 -5.15
C LEU A 73 -10.79 -6.51 -5.82
N LYS A 74 -10.54 -6.71 -7.11
CA LYS A 74 -11.02 -7.86 -7.87
C LYS A 74 -9.84 -8.43 -8.61
N ASP A 75 -9.84 -9.75 -8.81
CA ASP A 75 -9.00 -10.35 -9.83
C ASP A 75 -9.33 -9.61 -11.13
N CYS A 76 -8.47 -8.70 -11.54
CA CYS A 76 -8.12 -8.70 -12.94
C CYS A 76 -7.20 -9.92 -13.08
#